data_AF-A0A699QE43-F1
#
_entry.id   AF-A0A699QE43-F1
#
_cell.length_a   1.000
_cell.length_b   1.000
_cell.length_c   1.000
_cell.angle_alpha   90.00
_cell.angle_beta   90.00
_cell.angle_gamma   90.00
#
_symmetry.space_group_name_H-M   'P 1'
#
loop_
_entity.id
_entity.type
_entity.pdbx_description
1 polymer ?
#
loop_
_entity_poly.entity_id
_entity_poly.type
_entity_poly.pdbx_seq_one_letter_code
_entity_poly.pdbx_strand_id
1 'polypeptide(L)'
;AALTWWNSQIRSLGPDAYSMTWEILKKKMADKYCSQGEIKKLKIKLWNLKVKGNDVPAYTKCFQEQTLICTKFVANETEKIDKYVSRLPDNIYGRVKASKPKTLDETIELANELMDQKLCTYAKRKTDNKRKADDSFRNNHGHQQ
;
A
#
# COMPACT_ATOMS: atom_id res chain seq x y z
N ALA A 1 0.31 21.98 29.19
CA ALA A 1 0.32 22.53 27.81
C ALA A 1 -1.05 22.43 27.13
N ALA A 2 -1.60 21.22 26.95
CA ALA A 2 -2.87 21.02 26.25
C ALA A 2 -4.08 21.71 26.90
N LEU A 3 -4.25 21.55 28.22
CA LEU A 3 -5.31 22.18 28.99
C LEU A 3 -5.23 23.72 28.95
N THR A 4 -4.03 24.27 29.09
CA THR A 4 -3.77 25.71 29.02
C THR A 4 -4.15 26.30 27.66
N TRP A 5 -3.82 25.61 26.57
CA TRP A 5 -4.21 26.02 25.22
C TRP A 5 -5.73 25.94 25.02
N TRP A 6 -6.38 24.88 25.50
CA TRP A 6 -7.82 24.72 25.38
C TRP A 6 -8.59 25.82 26.13
N ASN A 7 -8.16 26.13 27.35
CA ASN A 7 -8.74 27.23 28.14
C ASN A 7 -8.58 28.58 27.42
N SER A 8 -7.46 28.80 26.73
CA SER A 8 -7.26 29.98 25.89
C SER A 8 -8.18 30.00 24.65
N GLN A 9 -8.49 28.86 24.05
CA GLN A 9 -9.45 28.78 22.95
C GLN A 9 -10.88 29.08 23.42
N ILE A 10 -11.30 28.52 24.56
CA ILE A 10 -12.61 28.83 25.16
C ILE A 10 -12.74 30.33 25.45
N ARG A 11 -11.70 30.95 26.04
CA ARG A 11 -11.71 32.39 26.31
C ARG A 11 -11.79 33.24 25.04
N SER A 12 -11.18 32.78 23.94
CA SER A 12 -11.19 33.48 22.66
C SER A 12 -12.50 33.34 21.89
N LEU A 13 -13.17 32.19 22.01
CA LEU A 13 -14.40 31.88 21.27
C LEU A 13 -15.67 32.23 22.07
N GLY A 14 -15.57 32.37 23.39
CA GLY A 14 -16.69 32.76 24.24
C GLY A 14 -17.83 31.72 24.18
N PRO A 15 -19.11 32.16 24.12
CA PRO A 15 -20.26 31.26 24.02
C PRO A 15 -20.20 30.32 22.81
N ASP A 16 -19.59 30.76 21.70
CA ASP A 16 -19.46 29.96 20.48
C ASP A 16 -18.53 28.75 20.64
N ALA A 17 -17.71 28.73 21.71
CA ALA A 17 -16.90 27.57 22.05
C ALA A 17 -17.78 26.34 22.38
N TYR A 18 -18.96 26.58 22.96
CA TYR A 18 -19.87 25.53 23.42
C TYR A 18 -20.84 25.06 22.33
N SER A 19 -21.03 25.85 21.27
CA SER A 19 -21.79 25.47 20.07
C SER A 19 -20.92 24.82 18.99
N MET A 20 -19.61 24.72 19.21
CA MET A 20 -18.66 24.13 18.27
C MET A 20 -18.89 22.63 18.09
N THR A 21 -18.94 22.18 16.84
CA THR A 21 -19.09 20.76 16.52
C THR A 21 -17.80 19.97 16.82
N TRP A 22 -17.98 18.67 17.07
CA TRP A 22 -16.87 17.74 17.30
C TRP A 22 -15.84 17.71 16.15
N GLU A 23 -16.28 17.90 14.90
CA GLU A 23 -15.38 17.96 13.75
C GLU A 23 -14.46 19.18 13.78
N ILE A 24 -14.99 20.34 14.15
CA ILE A 24 -14.20 21.59 14.26
C ILE A 24 -13.20 21.48 15.41
N LEU A 25 -13.60 20.87 16.53
CA LEU A 25 -12.72 20.62 17.66
C LEU A 25 -11.55 19.70 17.30
N LYS A 26 -11.84 18.56 16.65
CA LYS A 26 -10.81 17.64 16.15
C LYS A 26 -9.83 18.35 15.22
N LYS A 27 -10.32 19.21 14.32
CA LYS A 27 -9.48 19.99 13.40
C LYS A 27 -8.56 20.94 14.16
N LYS A 28 -9.07 21.73 15.11
CA LYS A 28 -8.25 22.64 15.93
C LYS A 28 -7.18 21.92 16.74
N MET A 29 -7.50 20.75 17.31
CA MET A 29 -6.51 19.93 18.01
C MET A 29 -5.43 19.40 17.05
N ALA A 30 -5.83 18.91 15.87
CA ALA A 30 -4.89 18.44 14.85
C ALA A 30 -3.96 19.58 14.39
N ASP A 31 -4.49 20.78 14.13
CA ASP A 31 -3.67 21.92 13.69
C ASP A 31 -2.66 22.37 14.75
N LYS A 32 -3.03 22.29 16.04
CA LYS A 32 -2.16 22.71 17.14
C LYS A 32 -1.05 21.70 17.46
N TYR A 33 -1.37 20.40 17.43
CA TYR A 33 -0.51 19.35 17.96
C TYR A 33 0.05 18.40 16.90
N CYS A 34 -0.55 18.34 15.71
CA CYS A 34 -0.02 17.55 14.61
C CYS A 34 0.67 18.49 13.63
N SER A 35 1.98 18.68 13.80
CA SER A 35 2.71 19.57 12.91
C SER A 35 2.71 18.99 11.48
N GLN A 36 2.29 19.81 10.52
CA GLN A 36 2.31 19.44 9.10
C GLN A 36 3.71 18.99 8.66
N GLY A 37 4.77 19.54 9.27
CA GLY A 37 6.16 19.15 9.03
C GLY A 37 6.48 17.72 9.50
N GLU A 38 6.07 17.34 10.72
CA GLU A 38 6.26 15.97 11.23
C GLU A 38 5.39 14.96 10.50
N ILE A 39 4.16 15.34 10.14
CA ILE A 39 3.29 14.54 9.29
C ILE A 39 3.96 14.33 7.92
N LYS A 40 4.49 15.39 7.30
CA LYS A 40 5.24 15.29 6.03
C LYS A 40 6.50 14.43 6.18
N LYS A 41 7.22 14.53 7.30
CA LYS A 41 8.41 13.72 7.59
C LYS A 41 8.09 12.25 7.80
N LEU A 42 7.02 11.96 8.55
CA LEU A 42 6.48 10.60 8.71
C LEU A 42 6.00 10.07 7.36
N LYS A 43 5.27 10.89 6.60
CA LYS A 43 4.83 10.60 5.23
C LYS A 43 6.04 10.20 4.37
N ILE A 44 7.09 11.02 4.29
CA ILE A 44 8.32 10.71 3.54
C ILE A 44 9.00 9.43 4.04
N LYS A 45 9.19 9.26 5.36
CA LYS A 45 9.76 8.02 5.93
C LYS A 45 8.93 6.78 5.58
N LEU A 46 7.61 6.92 5.61
CA LEU A 46 6.65 5.88 5.27
C LEU A 46 6.67 5.57 3.76
N TRP A 47 6.85 6.57 2.90
CA TRP A 47 7.03 6.38 1.46
C TRP A 47 8.39 5.78 1.09
N ASN A 48 9.43 6.01 1.90
CA ASN A 48 10.76 5.43 1.71
C ASN A 48 10.90 4.00 2.25
N LEU A 49 9.88 3.46 2.92
CA LEU A 49 9.85 2.05 3.32
C LEU A 49 9.68 1.17 2.08
N LYS A 50 10.81 0.72 1.52
CA LYS A 50 10.84 -0.29 0.46
C LYS A 50 10.64 -1.67 1.10
N VAL A 51 9.58 -2.37 0.72
CA VAL A 51 9.30 -3.73 1.18
C VAL A 51 10.40 -4.66 0.66
N LYS A 52 10.94 -5.52 1.52
CA LYS A 52 11.85 -6.60 1.14
C LYS A 52 11.04 -7.89 0.99
N GLY A 53 10.78 -8.33 -0.24
CA GLY A 53 10.14 -9.63 -0.51
C GLY A 53 9.05 -9.61 -1.60
N ASN A 54 8.46 -10.78 -1.88
CA ASN A 54 7.42 -11.01 -2.91
C ASN A 54 6.01 -11.23 -2.32
N ASP A 55 5.73 -10.76 -1.10
CA ASP A 55 4.45 -11.00 -0.42
C ASP A 55 3.47 -9.84 -0.66
N VAL A 56 2.60 -9.96 -1.70
CA VAL A 56 1.59 -8.92 -1.99
C VAL A 56 0.55 -8.74 -0.87
N PRO A 57 0.03 -9.78 -0.19
CA PRO A 57 -0.86 -9.59 0.97
C PRO A 57 -0.26 -8.73 2.08
N ALA A 58 1.00 -8.98 2.46
CA ALA A 58 1.69 -8.15 3.45
C ALA A 58 1.85 -6.71 2.95
N TYR A 59 2.13 -6.53 1.65
CA TYR A 59 2.20 -5.22 1.00
C TYR A 59 0.86 -4.47 1.00
N THR A 60 -0.23 -5.14 0.64
CA THR A 60 -1.57 -4.56 0.59
C THR A 60 -2.04 -4.15 1.98
N LYS A 61 -1.82 -5.00 2.99
CA LYS A 61 -2.13 -4.66 4.39
C LYS A 61 -1.34 -3.44 4.88
N CYS A 62 -0.02 -3.43 4.65
CA CYS A 62 0.81 -2.26 4.97
C CYS A 62 0.33 -1.01 4.22
N PHE A 63 0.00 -1.12 2.93
CA PHE A 63 -0.49 0.01 2.14
C PHE A 63 -1.84 0.53 2.64
N GLN A 64 -2.76 -0.36 3.04
CA GLN A 64 -4.06 0.00 3.60
C GLN A 64 -3.93 0.66 4.99
N GLU A 65 -3.08 0.15 5.88
CA GLU A 65 -2.78 0.77 7.17
C GLU A 65 -2.13 2.16 6.98
N GLN A 66 -1.21 2.28 6.02
CA GLN A 66 -0.59 3.56 5.63
C GLN A 66 -1.60 4.53 5.01
N THR A 67 -2.51 4.02 4.19
CA THR A 67 -3.59 4.80 3.59
C THR A 67 -4.51 5.30 4.68
N LEU A 68 -4.94 4.47 5.64
CA LEU A 68 -5.82 4.85 6.75
C LEU A 68 -5.24 5.97 7.63
N ILE A 69 -3.94 5.89 7.96
CA ILE A 69 -3.21 6.96 8.68
C ILE A 69 -3.13 8.23 7.82
N CYS A 70 -2.96 8.06 6.51
CA CYS A 70 -2.92 9.14 5.53
C CYS A 70 -4.31 9.64 5.12
N THR A 71 -5.42 8.95 5.37
CA THR A 71 -6.77 9.34 4.91
C THR A 71 -7.21 10.65 5.57
N LYS A 72 -6.67 10.98 6.75
CA LYS A 72 -6.83 12.31 7.37
C LYS A 72 -6.03 13.43 6.68
N PHE A 73 -5.13 13.10 5.76
CA PHE A 73 -4.15 14.00 5.12
C PHE A 73 -3.95 13.83 3.59
N VAL A 74 -4.63 12.89 2.91
CA VAL A 74 -4.25 12.46 1.55
C VAL A 74 -5.46 12.26 0.63
N ALA A 75 -5.54 13.20 -0.31
CA ALA A 75 -5.64 13.06 -1.75
C ALA A 75 -6.77 12.24 -2.40
N ASN A 76 -7.20 12.75 -3.55
CA ASN A 76 -8.16 12.13 -4.45
C ASN A 76 -7.72 10.72 -4.90
N GLU A 77 -8.68 9.95 -5.41
CA GLU A 77 -8.52 8.57 -5.93
C GLU A 77 -7.27 8.40 -6.79
N THR A 78 -7.03 9.33 -7.72
CA THR A 78 -5.91 9.30 -8.67
C THR A 78 -4.56 9.32 -7.98
N GLU A 79 -4.37 10.16 -6.95
CA GLU A 79 -3.10 10.23 -6.22
C GLU A 79 -2.85 8.95 -5.39
N LYS A 80 -3.92 8.24 -4.98
CA LYS A 80 -3.79 6.94 -4.31
C LYS A 80 -3.34 5.86 -5.28
N ILE A 81 -3.94 5.82 -6.47
CA ILE A 81 -3.60 4.86 -7.54
C ILE A 81 -2.14 5.06 -7.98
N ASP A 82 -1.74 6.29 -8.32
CA ASP A 82 -0.37 6.55 -8.80
C ASP A 82 0.69 6.13 -7.77
N LYS A 83 0.42 6.41 -6.49
CA LYS A 83 1.29 5.99 -5.39
C LYS A 83 1.33 4.48 -5.20
N TYR A 84 0.19 3.80 -5.29
CA TYR A 84 0.16 2.34 -5.21
C TYR A 84 0.98 1.72 -6.35
N VAL A 85 0.69 2.13 -7.58
CA VAL A 85 1.36 1.63 -8.79
C VAL A 85 2.87 1.88 -8.72
N SER A 86 3.32 3.05 -8.27
CA SER A 86 4.75 3.37 -8.14
C SER A 86 5.55 2.44 -7.20
N ARG A 87 4.86 1.70 -6.33
CA ARG A 87 5.46 0.77 -5.36
C ARG A 87 5.42 -0.68 -5.81
N LEU A 88 4.74 -0.98 -6.90
CA LEU A 88 4.69 -2.34 -7.42
C LEU A 88 6.06 -2.77 -7.96
N PRO A 89 6.43 -4.05 -7.83
CA PRO A 89 7.67 -4.53 -8.44
C PRO A 89 7.64 -4.38 -9.97
N ASP A 90 8.80 -4.06 -10.55
CA ASP A 90 8.94 -3.64 -11.96
C ASP A 90 8.30 -4.62 -12.96
N ASN A 91 8.28 -5.91 -12.61
CA ASN A 91 7.75 -6.97 -13.45
C ASN A 91 6.21 -6.97 -13.59
N ILE A 92 5.48 -6.25 -12.72
CA ILE A 92 4.02 -6.06 -12.86
C ILE A 92 3.64 -4.58 -13.02
N TYR A 93 4.52 -3.65 -12.64
CA TYR A 93 4.32 -2.20 -12.77
C TYR A 93 3.77 -1.79 -14.14
N GLY A 94 4.45 -2.21 -15.22
CA GLY A 94 4.07 -1.84 -16.57
C GLY A 94 2.69 -2.36 -16.98
N ARG A 95 2.30 -3.55 -16.51
CA ARG A 95 1.02 -4.19 -16.82
C ARG A 95 -0.13 -3.52 -16.07
N VAL A 96 0.07 -3.22 -14.78
CA VAL A 96 -0.93 -2.47 -13.98
C VAL A 96 -1.09 -1.04 -14.49
N LYS A 97 0.00 -0.37 -14.88
CA LYS A 97 -0.10 1.00 -15.43
C LYS A 97 -0.84 1.02 -16.76
N ALA A 98 -0.66 0.01 -17.60
CA ALA A 98 -1.30 -0.07 -18.92
C ALA A 98 -2.82 -0.31 -18.84
N SER A 99 -3.31 -0.99 -17.79
CA SER A 99 -4.74 -1.26 -17.60
C SER A 99 -5.54 -0.03 -17.17
N LYS A 100 -4.87 1.04 -16.71
CA LYS A 100 -5.47 2.31 -16.27
C LYS A 100 -6.64 2.10 -15.29
N PRO A 101 -6.38 1.50 -14.12
CA PRO A 101 -7.42 1.24 -13.12
C PRO A 101 -8.04 2.57 -12.65
N LYS A 102 -9.34 2.53 -12.34
CA LYS A 102 -10.10 3.72 -11.94
C LYS A 102 -10.21 3.85 -10.43
N THR A 103 -10.11 2.74 -9.71
CA THR A 103 -10.16 2.69 -8.25
C THR A 103 -8.91 2.03 -7.68
N LEU A 104 -8.61 2.34 -6.42
CA LEU A 104 -7.52 1.67 -5.71
C LEU A 104 -7.78 0.16 -5.59
N ASP A 105 -9.02 -0.26 -5.37
CA ASP A 105 -9.38 -1.67 -5.19
C ASP A 105 -9.16 -2.47 -6.49
N GLU A 106 -9.58 -1.94 -7.63
CA GLU A 106 -9.28 -2.52 -8.95
C GLU A 106 -7.76 -2.68 -9.17
N THR A 107 -6.99 -1.70 -8.70
CA THR A 107 -5.53 -1.71 -8.80
C THR A 107 -4.93 -2.84 -7.93
N ILE A 108 -5.47 -3.06 -6.73
CA ILE A 108 -5.04 -4.11 -5.80
C ILE A 108 -5.38 -5.50 -6.36
N GLU A 109 -6.61 -5.69 -6.83
CA GLU A 109 -7.04 -6.97 -7.44
C GLU A 109 -6.15 -7.33 -8.63
N LEU A 110 -5.94 -6.39 -9.55
CA LEU A 110 -5.10 -6.62 -10.71
C LEU A 110 -3.65 -6.95 -10.34
N ALA A 111 -3.08 -6.27 -9.33
CA ALA A 111 -1.74 -6.56 -8.87
C ALA A 111 -1.62 -8.00 -8.31
N ASN A 112 -2.63 -8.47 -7.58
CA ASN A 112 -2.69 -9.84 -7.05
C ASN A 112 -2.79 -10.88 -8.18
N GLU A 113 -3.70 -10.68 -9.13
CA GLU A 113 -3.87 -11.58 -10.28
C GLU A 113 -2.56 -11.76 -11.08
N LEU A 114 -1.85 -10.64 -11.30
CA LEU A 114 -0.59 -10.64 -12.04
C LEU A 114 0.54 -11.37 -11.30
N MET A 115 0.55 -11.30 -9.98
CA MET A 115 1.48 -12.04 -9.12
C MET A 115 1.16 -13.54 -9.13
N ASP A 116 -0.11 -13.91 -8.97
CA ASP A 116 -0.57 -15.30 -8.96
C ASP A 116 -0.37 -15.99 -10.30
N GLN A 117 -0.67 -15.31 -11.41
CA GLN A 117 -0.42 -15.81 -12.76
C GLN A 117 1.05 -16.20 -12.96
N LYS A 118 1.98 -15.42 -12.41
CA LYS A 118 3.41 -15.68 -12.49
C LYS A 118 3.82 -16.88 -11.63
N LEU A 119 3.27 -16.99 -10.41
CA LEU A 119 3.51 -18.14 -9.52
C LEU A 119 3.06 -19.46 -10.18
N CYS A 120 1.86 -19.47 -10.76
CA CYS A 120 1.34 -20.63 -11.50
C CYS A 120 2.19 -20.98 -12.73
N THR A 121 2.65 -19.97 -13.49
CA THR A 121 3.52 -20.19 -14.66
C THR A 121 4.88 -20.77 -14.26
N TYR A 122 5.46 -20.30 -13.16
CA TYR A 122 6.73 -20.82 -12.66
C TYR A 122 6.61 -22.26 -12.15
N ALA A 123 5.54 -22.56 -11.40
CA ALA A 123 5.26 -23.91 -10.93
C ALA A 123 5.09 -24.90 -12.10
N LYS A 124 4.36 -24.50 -13.16
CA LYS A 124 4.14 -25.32 -14.36
C LYS A 124 5.45 -25.63 -15.09
N ARG A 125 6.32 -24.64 -15.28
CA ARG A 125 7.65 -24.85 -15.88
C ARG A 125 8.52 -25.78 -15.04
N LYS A 126 8.47 -25.66 -13.71
CA LYS A 126 9.22 -26.54 -12.80
C LYS A 126 8.74 -27.99 -12.89
N THR A 127 7.43 -28.23 -12.97
CA THR A 127 6.88 -29.58 -13.14
C THR A 127 7.21 -30.16 -14.51
N ASP A 128 7.15 -29.35 -15.57
CA ASP A 128 7.47 -29.81 -16.93
C ASP A 128 8.96 -30.15 -17.07
N ASN A 129 9.84 -29.34 -16.47
CA ASN A 129 11.28 -29.62 -16.46
C ASN A 129 11.62 -30.87 -15.62
N LYS A 130 10.90 -31.11 -14.52
CA LYS A 130 11.09 -32.33 -13.71
C LYS A 130 10.69 -33.59 -14.49
N ARG A 131 9.52 -33.59 -15.13
CA ARG A 131 9.07 -34.73 -15.97
C ARG A 131 10.07 -35.05 -17.08
N LYS A 132 10.58 -34.02 -17.76
CA LYS A 132 11.60 -34.19 -18.82
C LYS A 132 12.94 -34.74 -18.30
N ALA A 133 13.33 -34.37 -17.08
CA ALA A 133 14.53 -34.92 -16.44
C ALA A 133 14.34 -36.41 -16.11
N ASP A 134 13.21 -36.77 -15.49
CA ASP A 134 12.88 -38.16 -15.14
C ASP A 134 12.79 -39.06 -16.39
N ASP A 135 12.22 -38.56 -17.50
CA ASP A 135 12.17 -39.28 -18.78
C ASP A 135 13.56 -39.47 -19.40
N SER A 136 14.46 -38.49 -19.26
CA SER A 136 15.85 -38.59 -19.77
C SER A 136 16.69 -39.58 -18.95
N PHE A 137 16.48 -39.67 -17.63
CA PHE A 137 17.10 -40.70 -16.78
C PHE A 137 16.65 -42.12 -17.14
N ARG A 138 15.36 -42.30 -17.47
CA ARG A 138 14.80 -43.59 -17.85
C ARG A 138 15.32 -44.10 -19.21
N ASN A 139 15.47 -43.20 -20.19
CA ASN A 139 15.93 -43.58 -21.53
C ASN A 139 17.43 -43.94 -21.60
N ASN A 140 18.27 -43.39 -20.73
CA ASN A 140 19.70 -43.72 -20.71
C ASN A 140 20.01 -45.08 -20.06
N HIS A 141 19.12 -45.61 -19.21
CA HIS A 141 19.32 -46.92 -18.58
C HIS A 141 18.96 -48.12 -19.46
N GLY A 142 18.24 -47.90 -20.58
CA GLY A 142 17.84 -48.95 -21.52
C GLY A 142 18.83 -49.22 -22.65
N HIS A 143 19.91 -48.45 -22.77
CA HIS A 143 20.86 -48.53 -23.90
C HIS A 143 22.24 -49.11 -23.55
N GLN A 144 22.45 -49.56 -22.30
CA GLN A 144 23.63 -50.32 -21.89
C GLN A 144 23.24 -51.79 -21.68
N GLN A 145 23.12 -52.54 -22.78
CA GLN A 145 23.20 -54.00 -22.80
C GLN A 145 23.83 -54.46 -24.10
#